data_AF-A0A2S0NKW9-F1
#
_entry.id   AF-A0A2S0NKW9-F1
#
_cell.length_a   1.000
_cell.length_b   1.000
_cell.length_c   1.000
_cell.angle_alpha   90.00
_cell.angle_beta   90.00
_cell.angle_gamma   90.00
#
_symmetry.space_group_name_H-M   'P 1'
#
loop_
_entity.id
_entity.type
_entity.pdbx_description
1 polymer ?
#
loop_
_entity_poly.entity_id
_entity_poly.type
_entity_poly.pdbx_seq_one_letter_code
_entity_poly.pdbx_strand_id
1 'polypeptide(L)'
;MDTILANFENEEFNLYIDDVEQVRAGKFKNIKWKEQQIKMFRLLQSIEQDMWIQIYDVFLDKQKNVVKIGFRLTPEASFYHEYPMVDFDVKGNITTDLKKELKTLNPKALKLCKNFYDVLGQVNH
;
A
#
# COMPACT_ATOMS: atom_id res chain seq x y z
N MET A 1 9.94 -13.90 -12.34
CA MET A 1 8.98 -12.85 -11.90
C MET A 1 9.86 -11.64 -11.64
N ASP A 2 10.39 -11.07 -12.71
CA ASP A 2 11.74 -10.51 -12.65
C ASP A 2 11.71 -9.02 -12.33
N THR A 3 12.34 -8.67 -11.20
CA THR A 3 12.94 -7.37 -10.83
C THR A 3 12.07 -6.13 -10.55
N ILE A 4 10.74 -6.13 -10.73
CA ILE A 4 9.93 -4.90 -10.55
C ILE A 4 9.43 -4.67 -9.10
N LEU A 5 10.02 -5.28 -8.06
CA LEU A 5 9.52 -5.11 -6.67
C LEU A 5 10.64 -4.89 -5.64
N ALA A 6 11.89 -4.66 -6.07
CA ALA A 6 13.04 -4.54 -5.17
C ALA A 6 12.83 -3.52 -4.03
N ASN A 7 12.09 -2.43 -4.29
CA ASN A 7 11.75 -1.42 -3.29
C ASN A 7 10.81 -1.94 -2.18
N PHE A 8 9.92 -2.88 -2.50
CA PHE A 8 8.95 -3.47 -1.56
C PHE A 8 9.40 -4.82 -1.01
N GLU A 9 10.25 -5.56 -1.74
CA GLU A 9 10.63 -6.94 -1.41
C GLU A 9 11.52 -7.06 -0.17
N ASN A 10 12.28 -6.01 0.12
CA ASN A 10 13.25 -5.99 1.21
C ASN A 10 12.70 -5.41 2.51
N GLU A 11 11.51 -4.81 2.49
CA GLU A 11 10.92 -4.21 3.68
C GLU A 11 10.12 -5.22 4.51
N GLU A 12 10.38 -5.21 5.82
CA GLU A 12 9.57 -5.94 6.79
C GLU A 12 8.38 -5.05 7.20
N PHE A 13 7.19 -5.65 7.29
CA PHE A 13 5.94 -4.95 7.63
C PHE A 13 5.12 -5.72 8.67
N ASN A 14 4.21 -5.07 9.38
CA ASN A 14 3.35 -5.77 10.33
C ASN A 14 2.33 -6.63 9.59
N LEU A 15 2.11 -7.87 10.07
CA LEU A 15 1.15 -8.80 9.47
C LEU A 15 0.01 -9.09 10.44
N TYR A 16 -1.20 -8.80 9.99
CA TYR A 16 -2.44 -9.02 10.73
C TYR A 16 -3.27 -10.09 10.02
N ILE A 17 -3.74 -11.09 10.75
CA ILE A 17 -4.63 -12.12 10.23
C ILE A 17 -5.87 -12.16 11.11
N ASP A 18 -7.03 -11.94 10.47
CA ASP A 18 -8.33 -11.95 11.16
C ASP A 18 -8.55 -13.27 11.93
N ASP A 19 -8.95 -13.16 13.21
CA ASP A 19 -9.20 -14.27 14.16
C ASP A 19 -8.03 -15.23 14.48
N VAL A 20 -6.77 -14.90 14.16
CA VAL A 20 -5.63 -15.79 14.47
C VAL A 20 -4.69 -15.18 15.52
N GLU A 21 -3.97 -14.11 15.17
CA GLU A 21 -3.05 -13.39 16.07
C GLU A 21 -2.36 -12.27 15.27
N GLN A 22 -1.87 -11.23 15.95
CA GLN A 22 -0.90 -10.32 15.35
C GLN A 22 0.45 -11.04 15.32
N VAL A 23 0.98 -11.30 14.12
CA VAL A 23 2.26 -12.00 13.98
C VAL A 23 3.36 -10.97 13.72
N ARG A 24 4.57 -11.24 14.24
CA ARG A 24 5.77 -10.43 13.98
C ARG A 24 6.02 -10.27 12.47
N ALA A 25 6.80 -9.24 12.13
CA ALA A 25 6.95 -8.70 10.78
C ALA A 25 6.96 -9.74 9.62
N GLY A 26 6.02 -9.57 8.70
CA GLY A 26 5.93 -10.31 7.44
C GLY A 26 6.94 -9.78 6.41
N LYS A 27 7.19 -10.59 5.38
CA LYS A 27 8.00 -10.20 4.23
C LYS A 27 7.19 -10.34 2.97
N PHE A 28 7.43 -9.44 2.01
CA PHE A 28 6.72 -9.40 0.75
C PHE A 28 6.70 -10.77 0.04
N LYS A 29 7.86 -11.44 -0.02
CA LYS A 29 8.03 -12.76 -0.66
C LYS A 29 7.19 -13.89 -0.04
N ASN A 30 6.70 -13.70 1.19
CA ASN A 30 5.91 -14.71 1.90
C ASN A 30 4.40 -14.55 1.65
N ILE A 31 3.97 -13.46 1.01
CA ILE A 31 2.57 -13.18 0.72
C ILE A 31 2.24 -13.56 -0.72
N LYS A 32 1.09 -14.22 -0.92
CA LYS A 32 0.56 -14.52 -2.24
C LYS A 32 -0.21 -13.30 -2.77
N TRP A 33 0.50 -12.41 -3.43
CA TRP A 33 -0.08 -11.22 -4.03
C TRP A 33 -0.89 -11.55 -5.28
N LYS A 34 -2.04 -10.88 -5.42
CA LYS A 34 -2.87 -10.95 -6.63
C LYS A 34 -2.33 -10.01 -7.70
N GLU A 35 -2.67 -10.27 -8.96
CA GLU A 35 -2.14 -9.54 -10.12
C GLU A 35 -2.35 -8.02 -10.01
N GLN A 36 -3.52 -7.60 -9.53
CA GLN A 36 -3.90 -6.20 -9.35
C GLN A 36 -3.05 -5.52 -8.27
N GLN A 37 -2.70 -6.23 -7.20
CA GLN A 37 -1.80 -5.73 -6.16
C GLN A 37 -0.38 -5.60 -6.71
N ILE A 38 0.09 -6.56 -7.51
CA ILE A 38 1.38 -6.44 -8.20
C ILE A 38 1.38 -5.25 -9.17
N LYS A 39 0.32 -5.06 -9.96
CA LYS A 39 0.15 -3.88 -10.83
C LYS A 39 0.21 -2.58 -10.03
N MET A 40 -0.48 -2.52 -8.89
CA MET A 40 -0.42 -1.37 -7.98
C MET A 40 1.01 -1.06 -7.54
N PHE A 41 1.79 -2.04 -7.08
CA PHE A 41 3.18 -1.80 -6.67
C PHE A 41 4.06 -1.30 -7.82
N ARG A 42 3.87 -1.82 -9.04
CA ARG A 42 4.60 -1.33 -10.23
C ARG A 42 4.26 0.12 -10.57
N LEU A 43 2.99 0.48 -10.44
CA LEU A 43 2.54 1.86 -10.63
C LEU A 43 3.09 2.78 -9.54
N LEU A 44 3.09 2.35 -8.26
CA LEU A 44 3.67 3.14 -7.17
C LEU A 44 5.17 3.37 -7.35
N GLN A 45 5.90 2.44 -7.97
CA GLN A 45 7.32 2.64 -8.31
C GLN A 45 7.57 3.71 -9.37
N SER A 46 6.56 4.10 -10.15
CA SER A 46 6.73 5.18 -11.12
C SER A 46 6.58 6.57 -10.50
N ILE A 47 6.26 6.66 -9.21
CA ILE A 47 6.28 7.94 -8.48
C ILE A 47 7.75 8.34 -8.31
N GLU A 48 8.10 9.54 -8.79
CA GLU A 48 9.46 10.08 -8.67
C GLU A 48 9.91 10.12 -7.20
N GLN A 49 11.22 9.99 -6.96
CA GLN A 49 11.80 9.68 -5.64
C GLN A 49 11.69 10.79 -4.59
N ASP A 50 10.91 11.85 -4.77
CA ASP A 50 10.74 12.91 -3.76
C ASP A 50 9.94 12.46 -2.51
N MET A 51 9.46 11.22 -2.52
CA MET A 51 8.72 10.58 -1.44
C MET A 51 9.12 9.10 -1.30
N TRP A 52 9.32 8.66 -0.06
CA TRP A 52 9.46 7.25 0.28
C TRP A 52 8.08 6.64 0.53
N ILE A 53 7.82 5.52 -0.12
CA ILE A 53 6.58 4.75 -0.01
C ILE A 53 6.94 3.40 0.58
N GLN A 54 6.47 3.13 1.80
CA GLN A 54 6.76 1.90 2.51
C GLN A 54 5.49 1.11 2.76
N ILE A 55 5.56 -0.22 2.71
CA ILE A 55 4.48 -1.06 3.23
C ILE A 55 4.65 -1.08 4.74
N TYR A 56 3.63 -0.62 5.46
CA TYR A 56 3.66 -0.55 6.92
C TYR A 56 2.90 -1.72 7.55
N ASP A 57 1.69 -1.98 7.06
CA ASP A 57 0.81 -3.03 7.56
C ASP A 57 0.20 -3.84 6.41
N VAL A 58 0.03 -5.14 6.60
CA VAL A 58 -0.73 -6.01 5.68
C VAL A 58 -1.75 -6.81 6.47
N PHE A 59 -3.00 -6.78 6.03
CA PHE A 59 -4.11 -7.46 6.66
C PHE A 59 -4.62 -8.57 5.75
N LEU A 60 -4.77 -9.76 6.32
CA LEU A 60 -5.31 -10.94 5.67
C LEU A 60 -6.65 -11.36 6.29
N ASP A 61 -7.58 -11.82 5.46
CA ASP A 61 -8.76 -12.55 5.94
C ASP A 61 -8.39 -13.97 6.44
N LYS A 62 -9.38 -14.69 6.98
CA LYS A 62 -9.23 -16.07 7.46
C LYS A 62 -8.79 -17.06 6.37
N GLN A 63 -9.04 -16.73 5.11
CA GLN A 63 -8.64 -17.52 3.94
C GLN A 63 -7.25 -17.11 3.42
N LYS A 64 -6.57 -16.21 4.14
CA LYS A 64 -5.26 -15.63 3.82
C LYS A 64 -5.25 -14.79 2.54
N ASN A 65 -6.39 -14.25 2.12
CA ASN A 65 -6.42 -13.21 1.09
C ASN A 65 -6.05 -11.87 1.70
N VAL A 66 -5.24 -11.08 0.99
CA VAL A 66 -4.98 -9.68 1.35
C VAL A 66 -6.26 -8.87 1.17
N VAL A 67 -6.73 -8.27 2.26
CA VAL A 67 -7.95 -7.44 2.30
C VAL A 67 -7.65 -5.96 2.55
N LYS A 68 -6.48 -5.64 3.08
CA LYS A 68 -6.04 -4.26 3.32
C LYS A 68 -4.52 -4.15 3.38
N ILE A 69 -3.99 -3.03 2.93
CA ILE A 69 -2.57 -2.67 3.04
C ILE A 69 -2.49 -1.24 3.58
N GLY A 70 -1.74 -1.05 4.65
CA GLY A 70 -1.34 0.25 5.17
C GLY A 70 0.02 0.64 4.62
N PHE A 71 0.13 1.88 4.15
CA PHE A 71 1.39 2.45 3.69
C PHE A 71 1.88 3.50 4.67
N ARG A 72 3.18 3.80 4.59
CA ARG A 72 3.77 5.00 5.18
C ARG A 72 4.38 5.83 4.07
N LEU A 73 3.87 7.05 3.91
CA LEU A 73 4.36 8.02 2.94
C LEU A 73 5.21 9.06 3.64
N THR A 74 6.44 9.28 3.16
CA THR A 74 7.41 10.18 3.78
C THR A 74 8.04 11.08 2.71
N PRO A 75 7.90 12.41 2.76
CA PRO A 75 8.71 13.27 1.89
C PRO A 75 10.19 13.09 2.18
N GLU A 76 11.05 13.17 1.16
CA GLU A 76 12.50 13.16 1.37
C GLU A 76 12.93 14.25 2.38
N ALA A 77 13.88 13.90 3.24
CA ALA A 77 14.41 14.78 4.30
C ALA A 77 13.37 15.32 5.31
N SER A 78 12.25 14.62 5.52
CA SER A 78 11.20 15.01 6.45
C SER A 78 10.88 13.91 7.48
N PHE A 79 10.54 14.32 8.71
CA PHE A 79 9.96 13.43 9.75
C PHE A 79 8.42 13.41 9.72
N TYR A 80 7.81 14.10 8.77
CA TYR A 80 6.37 14.07 8.58
C TYR A 80 5.98 12.86 7.74
N HIS A 81 4.95 12.14 8.18
CA HIS A 81 4.47 10.95 7.50
C HIS A 81 2.94 10.95 7.43
N GLU A 82 2.42 10.35 6.38
CA GLU A 82 0.99 10.00 6.26
C GLU A 82 0.84 8.49 6.15
N TYR A 83 -0.27 7.96 6.68
CA TYR A 83 -0.51 6.52 6.79
C TYR A 83 -1.79 6.09 6.05
N PRO A 84 -1.82 6.19 4.71
CA PRO A 84 -3.01 5.82 3.96
C PRO A 84 -3.24 4.31 4.02
N MET A 85 -4.51 3.93 4.14
CA MET A 85 -4.97 2.55 4.11
C MET A 85 -5.68 2.29 2.78
N VAL A 86 -5.40 1.14 2.16
CA VAL A 86 -6.03 0.71 0.91
C VAL A 86 -6.69 -0.64 1.14
N ASP A 87 -7.99 -0.71 0.89
CA ASP A 87 -8.84 -1.89 1.00
C ASP A 87 -8.95 -2.61 -0.33
N PHE A 88 -9.09 -3.94 -0.26
CA PHE A 88 -9.17 -4.81 -1.42
C PHE A 88 -10.35 -5.77 -1.32
N ASP A 89 -10.94 -6.11 -2.47
CA ASP A 89 -11.88 -7.22 -2.58
C ASP A 89 -11.15 -8.59 -2.64
N VAL A 90 -11.92 -9.67 -2.64
CA VAL A 90 -11.38 -11.05 -2.74
C VAL A 90 -10.68 -11.33 -4.08
N LYS A 91 -10.78 -10.45 -5.08
CA LYS A 91 -10.05 -10.54 -6.36
C LYS A 91 -8.79 -9.67 -6.36
N GLY A 92 -8.57 -8.85 -5.34
CA GLY A 92 -7.44 -7.94 -5.22
C GLY A 92 -7.65 -6.58 -5.86
N ASN A 93 -8.89 -6.24 -6.24
CA ASN A 93 -9.22 -4.90 -6.74
C ASN A 93 -9.34 -3.93 -5.57
N ILE A 94 -8.91 -2.68 -5.79
CA ILE A 94 -9.05 -1.62 -4.79
C ILE A 94 -10.54 -1.29 -4.60
N THR A 95 -11.00 -1.28 -3.35
CA THR A 95 -12.38 -0.91 -2.96
C THR A 95 -12.45 0.41 -2.18
N THR A 96 -11.32 0.95 -1.72
CA THR A 96 -11.25 2.28 -1.10
C THR A 96 -11.73 3.37 -2.05
N ASP A 97 -12.59 4.26 -1.57
CA ASP A 97 -13.00 5.46 -2.31
C ASP A 97 -11.89 6.52 -2.28
N LEU A 98 -10.94 6.41 -3.21
CA LEU A 98 -9.76 7.28 -3.31
C LEU A 98 -10.13 8.77 -3.43
N LYS A 99 -11.27 9.09 -4.08
CA LYS A 99 -11.73 10.48 -4.23
C LYS A 99 -12.25 11.05 -2.92
N LYS A 100 -12.92 10.22 -2.12
CA LYS A 100 -13.38 10.61 -0.78
C LYS A 100 -12.18 10.79 0.15
N GLU A 101 -11.22 9.87 0.13
CA GLU A 101 -9.97 9.97 0.92
C GLU A 101 -9.26 11.29 0.64
N LEU A 102 -9.04 11.66 -0.63
CA LEU A 102 -8.38 12.93 -0.96
C LEU A 102 -9.10 14.18 -0.43
N LYS A 103 -10.43 14.14 -0.31
CA LYS A 103 -11.24 15.28 0.16
C LYS A 103 -11.22 15.46 1.67
N THR A 104 -10.87 14.43 2.44
CA THR A 104 -10.81 14.49 3.91
C THR A 104 -9.42 14.91 4.40
N LEU A 105 -8.41 14.92 3.54
CA LEU A 105 -7.06 15.32 3.89
C LEU A 105 -6.94 16.82 4.14
N ASN A 106 -6.15 17.17 5.16
CA ASN A 106 -5.70 18.56 5.33
C ASN A 106 -4.74 18.95 4.18
N PRO A 107 -4.46 20.26 3.95
CA PRO A 107 -3.65 20.70 2.82
C PRO A 107 -2.24 20.10 2.74
N LYS A 108 -1.60 19.85 3.89
CA LYS A 108 -0.25 19.28 3.94
C LYS A 108 -0.26 17.80 3.55
N ALA A 109 -1.21 17.04 4.09
CA ALA A 109 -1.42 15.63 3.76
C ALA A 109 -1.84 15.48 2.29
N LEU A 110 -2.71 16.35 1.80
CA LEU A 110 -3.13 16.36 0.40
C LEU A 110 -1.93 16.52 -0.54
N LYS A 111 -1.02 17.47 -0.26
CA LYS A 111 0.18 17.68 -1.09
C LYS A 111 1.04 16.41 -1.18
N LEU A 112 1.18 15.67 -0.08
CA LEU A 112 1.96 14.43 -0.03
C LEU A 112 1.24 13.27 -0.73
N CYS A 113 -0.03 13.03 -0.39
CA CYS A 113 -0.75 11.84 -0.81
C CYS A 113 -1.36 11.95 -2.21
N LYS A 114 -1.45 13.15 -2.80
CA LYS A 114 -2.11 13.35 -4.10
C LYS A 114 -1.55 12.44 -5.18
N ASN A 115 -0.23 12.42 -5.38
CA ASN A 115 0.39 11.58 -6.41
C ASN A 115 0.17 10.09 -6.12
N PHE A 116 0.22 9.69 -4.84
CA PHE A 116 -0.07 8.32 -4.42
C PHE A 116 -1.49 7.90 -4.82
N TYR A 117 -2.52 8.66 -4.45
CA TYR A 117 -3.91 8.34 -4.79
C TYR A 117 -4.21 8.44 -6.30
N ASP A 118 -3.61 9.41 -7.01
CA ASP A 118 -3.75 9.55 -8.47
C ASP A 118 -3.20 8.30 -9.21
N VAL A 119 -2.09 7.73 -8.72
CA VAL A 119 -1.50 6.49 -9.24
C VAL A 119 -2.35 5.26 -8.90
N LEU A 120 -2.85 5.15 -7.67
CA LEU A 120 -3.76 4.07 -7.28
C LEU A 120 -5.03 4.03 -8.13
N GLY A 121 -5.53 5.19 -8.56
CA GLY A 121 -6.68 5.29 -9.45
C GLY A 121 -6.51 4.55 -10.78
N GLN A 122 -5.27 4.29 -11.22
CA GLN A 122 -4.95 3.62 -12.49
C GLN A 122 -4.91 2.08 -12.37
N VAL A 123 -5.03 1.53 -11.16
CA VAL A 123 -4.93 0.08 -10.94
C VAL A 123 -6.11 -0.67 -11.56
N ASN A 124 -7.32 -0.16 -11.38
CA ASN A 124 -8.57 -0.79 -11.81
C ASN A 124 -8.95 -0.47 -13.28
N HIS A 125 -8.17 0.35 -13.98
CA HIS A 125 -8.35 0.71 -15.40
C HIS A 125 -7.33 -0.02 -16.28
#